data_AF-A0A8J6M5Q2-F1
#
_entry.id   AF-A0A8J6M5Q2-F1
#
_cell.length_a   1.000
_cell.length_b   1.000
_cell.length_c   1.000
_cell.angle_alpha   90.00
_cell.angle_beta   90.00
_cell.angle_gamma   90.00
#
_symmetry.space_group_name_H-M   'P 1'
#
loop_
_entity.id
_entity.type
_entity.pdbx_description
1 polymer ?
#
loop_
_entity_poly.entity_id
_entity_poly.type
_entity_poly.pdbx_seq_one_letter_code
_entity_poly.pdbx_strand_id
1 'polypeptide(L)'
;MRHGPGGRSAAHAAARGEEELALVYNGELYNTPERRTAMEGWLTEEVLRRNKSPYPKTHHPAYLQAVSRRLQELLDIPGAPLFQLVDRAALMELLQARTETPWYGQLMTVPQTIAYFLQVNHWLERYRIRLG
;
A
#
# COMPACT_ATOMS: atom_id res chain seq x y z
N MET A 1 -12.10 -3.25 27.52
CA MET A 1 -11.97 -2.15 26.53
C MET A 1 -11.36 -2.72 25.26
N ARG A 2 -11.93 -2.40 24.09
CA ARG A 2 -11.57 -2.97 22.78
C ARG A 2 -10.40 -2.21 22.18
N HIS A 3 -9.35 -2.91 21.75
CA HIS A 3 -8.37 -2.39 20.78
C HIS A 3 -8.47 -3.25 19.52
N GLY A 4 -8.77 -2.62 18.38
CA GLY A 4 -8.79 -3.27 17.06
C GLY A 4 -7.38 -3.37 16.46
N PRO A 5 -7.10 -4.34 15.56
CA PRO A 5 -5.77 -4.50 15.02
C PRO A 5 -5.62 -3.60 13.78
N GLY A 6 -4.88 -2.51 13.97
CA GLY A 6 -4.29 -1.74 12.87
C GLY A 6 -3.18 -2.54 12.21
N GLY A 7 -3.11 -2.45 10.88
CA GLY A 7 -2.11 -3.10 10.05
C GLY A 7 -0.69 -2.79 10.53
N ARG A 8 0.04 -3.84 10.91
CA ARG A 8 1.50 -3.84 10.99
C ARG A 8 1.96 -4.97 10.09
N SER A 9 2.94 -4.70 9.22
CA SER A 9 3.77 -5.77 8.66
C SER A 9 4.28 -6.57 9.86
N ALA A 10 3.99 -7.86 9.86
CA ALA A 10 4.15 -8.67 11.05
C ALA A 10 5.63 -9.07 11.17
N ALA A 11 6.47 -8.12 11.57
CA ALA A 11 7.79 -8.39 12.10
C ALA A 11 7.58 -9.11 13.43
N HIS A 12 7.86 -10.41 13.45
CA HIS A 12 7.80 -11.22 14.66
C HIS A 12 9.22 -11.35 15.18
N ALA A 13 9.41 -10.94 16.43
CA ALA A 13 10.63 -11.20 17.17
C ALA A 13 10.52 -12.60 17.80
N ALA A 14 11.52 -13.44 17.56
CA ALA A 14 11.71 -14.69 18.27
C ALA A 14 13.03 -14.60 19.03
N ALA A 15 13.05 -15.05 20.28
CA ALA A 15 14.26 -15.08 21.09
C ALA A 15 14.72 -16.54 21.27
N ARG A 16 16.02 -16.80 21.06
CA ARG A 16 16.62 -18.09 21.38
C ARG A 16 17.90 -17.84 22.19
N GLY A 17 17.83 -18.07 23.50
CA GLY A 17 18.92 -17.70 24.41
C GLY A 17 18.94 -16.18 24.64
N GLU A 18 20.10 -15.56 24.50
CA GLU A 18 20.30 -14.11 24.65
C GLU A 18 20.12 -13.32 23.33
N GLU A 19 19.90 -13.99 22.20
CA GLU A 19 19.76 -13.33 20.90
C GLU A 19 18.28 -13.09 20.54
N GLU A 20 17.96 -11.82 20.28
CA GLU A 20 16.69 -11.41 19.69
C GLU A 20 16.80 -11.39 18.17
N LEU A 21 15.98 -12.19 17.49
CA LEU A 21 15.97 -12.32 16.04
C LEU A 21 14.67 -11.76 15.48
N ALA A 22 14.79 -10.87 14.49
CA ALA A 22 13.66 -10.31 13.76
C ALA A 22 13.46 -11.06 12.44
N LEU A 23 12.32 -11.75 12.28
CA LEU A 23 11.97 -12.36 11.00
C LEU A 23 11.34 -11.32 10.07
N VAL A 24 12.08 -10.91 9.04
CA VAL A 24 11.55 -10.14 7.90
C VAL A 24 11.06 -11.13 6.86
N TYR A 25 9.75 -11.13 6.60
CA TYR A 25 9.12 -12.22 5.87
C TYR A 25 8.29 -11.73 4.67
N ASN A 26 8.60 -12.26 3.48
CA ASN A 26 8.08 -11.80 2.19
C ASN A 26 6.84 -12.58 1.67
N GLY A 27 6.15 -13.36 2.51
CA GLY A 27 4.90 -14.04 2.08
C GLY A 27 5.07 -15.44 1.46
N GLU A 28 6.29 -15.97 1.47
CA GLU A 28 6.72 -17.23 0.86
C GLU A 28 6.58 -18.53 1.71
N LEU A 29 6.54 -18.40 3.03
CA LEU A 29 6.31 -19.43 4.08
C LEU A 29 4.89 -20.00 3.96
N TYR A 30 3.94 -19.21 3.47
CA TYR A 30 2.57 -19.66 3.30
C TYR A 30 2.40 -20.61 2.11
N ASN A 31 3.35 -20.59 1.16
CA ASN A 31 3.21 -21.28 -0.11
C ASN A 31 3.39 -22.80 0.02
N THR A 32 4.17 -23.29 1.00
CA THR A 32 4.46 -24.73 1.12
C THR A 32 4.43 -25.27 2.56
N PRO A 33 3.92 -26.50 2.79
CA PRO A 33 3.93 -27.14 4.12
C PRO A 33 5.33 -27.31 4.70
N GLU A 34 6.33 -27.62 3.88
CA GLU A 34 7.71 -27.90 4.31
C GLU A 34 8.35 -26.68 4.94
N ARG A 35 8.05 -25.49 4.40
CA ARG A 35 8.52 -24.22 4.97
C ARG A 35 7.87 -23.93 6.31
N ARG A 36 6.57 -24.25 6.47
CA ARG A 36 5.85 -24.08 7.75
C ARG A 36 6.47 -24.96 8.82
N THR A 37 6.68 -26.23 8.52
CA THR A 37 7.31 -27.17 9.46
C THR A 37 8.74 -26.74 9.83
N ALA A 38 9.53 -26.25 8.87
CA ALA A 38 10.87 -25.75 9.16
C ALA A 38 10.90 -24.53 10.11
N MET A 39 9.80 -23.78 10.21
CA MET A 39 9.67 -22.60 11.09
C MET A 39 8.92 -22.91 12.40
N GLU A 40 8.54 -24.16 12.65
CA GLU A 40 7.99 -24.58 13.94
C GLU A 40 9.01 -24.31 15.06
N GLY A 41 8.54 -23.77 16.19
CA GLY A 41 9.39 -23.32 17.30
C GLY A 41 10.01 -21.94 17.12
N TRP A 42 9.99 -21.35 15.92
CA TRP A 42 10.43 -19.99 15.66
C TRP A 42 9.27 -18.99 15.55
N LEU A 43 8.11 -19.45 15.08
CA LEU A 43 6.91 -18.63 14.89
C LEU A 43 5.74 -19.18 15.70
N THR A 44 4.81 -18.29 16.06
CA THR A 44 3.57 -18.71 16.71
C THR A 44 2.69 -19.51 15.75
N GLU A 45 1.85 -20.40 16.29
CA GLU A 45 0.95 -21.24 15.49
C GLU A 45 0.01 -20.39 14.62
N GLU A 46 -0.42 -19.22 15.11
CA GLU A 46 -1.24 -18.28 14.36
C GLU A 46 -0.55 -17.80 13.07
N VAL A 47 0.76 -17.57 13.12
CA VAL A 47 1.55 -17.12 11.96
C VAL A 47 1.83 -18.30 11.02
N LEU A 48 2.23 -19.45 11.58
CA LEU A 48 2.50 -20.66 10.80
C LEU A 48 1.29 -21.14 10.01
N ARG A 49 0.09 -20.99 10.58
CA ARG A 49 -1.17 -21.42 9.96
C ARG A 49 -1.91 -20.33 9.20
N ARG A 50 -1.45 -19.08 9.27
CA ARG A 50 -2.06 -17.98 8.53
C ARG A 50 -2.15 -18.33 7.03
N ASN A 51 -3.34 -18.20 6.47
CA ASN A 51 -3.51 -18.29 5.03
C ASN A 51 -2.90 -17.08 4.34
N LYS A 52 -2.43 -17.26 3.10
CA LYS A 52 -2.02 -16.14 2.24
C LYS A 52 -3.27 -15.32 1.88
N SER A 53 -3.67 -14.44 2.78
CA SER A 53 -4.70 -13.45 2.50
C SER A 53 -4.04 -12.41 1.59
N PRO A 54 -4.51 -12.18 0.36
CA PRO A 54 -4.15 -10.94 -0.32
C PRO A 54 -4.51 -9.80 0.63
N TYR A 55 -3.56 -8.89 0.88
CA TYR A 55 -3.82 -7.71 1.71
C TYR A 55 -5.12 -7.05 1.20
N PRO A 56 -6.03 -6.59 2.09
CA PRO A 56 -7.37 -6.19 1.68
C PRO A 56 -7.29 -5.24 0.49
N LYS A 57 -7.77 -5.73 -0.67
CA LYS A 57 -7.86 -4.97 -1.93
C LYS A 57 -9.02 -3.96 -1.87
N THR A 58 -9.90 -4.11 -0.89
CA THR A 58 -11.08 -3.28 -0.70
C THR A 58 -10.72 -2.09 0.18
N HIS A 59 -10.72 -0.90 -0.41
CA HIS A 59 -10.51 0.34 0.32
C HIS A 59 -11.78 0.76 1.05
N HIS A 60 -11.62 1.31 2.26
CA HIS A 60 -12.74 1.92 2.97
C HIS A 60 -13.24 3.14 2.19
N PRO A 61 -14.57 3.40 2.07
CA PRO A 61 -15.09 4.55 1.31
C PRO A 61 -14.51 5.89 1.74
N ALA A 62 -14.25 6.07 3.04
CA ALA A 62 -13.59 7.27 3.58
C ALA A 62 -12.16 7.49 3.03
N TYR A 63 -11.44 6.42 2.68
CA TYR A 63 -10.12 6.54 2.06
C TYR A 63 -10.23 7.12 0.65
N LEU A 64 -11.15 6.60 -0.17
CA LEU A 64 -11.42 7.17 -1.50
C LEU A 64 -11.77 8.65 -1.40
N GLN A 65 -12.70 9.02 -0.52
CA GLN A 65 -13.08 10.43 -0.30
C GLN A 65 -11.87 11.30 0.07
N ALA A 66 -11.00 10.82 0.97
CA ALA A 66 -9.83 11.57 1.40
C ALA A 66 -8.81 11.78 0.28
N VAL A 67 -8.52 10.75 -0.52
CA VAL A 67 -7.55 10.86 -1.62
C VAL A 67 -8.12 11.65 -2.80
N SER A 68 -9.41 11.49 -3.10
CA SER A 68 -10.09 12.30 -4.13
C SER A 68 -10.08 13.78 -3.77
N ARG A 69 -10.38 14.14 -2.51
CA ARG A 69 -10.30 15.53 -2.05
C ARG A 69 -8.89 16.10 -2.22
N ARG A 70 -7.87 15.35 -1.81
CA ARG A 70 -6.47 15.79 -1.97
C ARG A 70 -6.05 15.97 -3.42
N LEU A 71 -6.53 15.12 -4.32
CA LEU A 71 -6.26 15.28 -5.75
C LEU A 71 -6.99 16.50 -6.31
N GLN A 72 -8.22 16.78 -5.87
CA GLN A 72 -8.90 18.02 -6.22
C GLN A 72 -8.11 19.25 -5.77
N GLU A 73 -7.66 19.27 -4.51
CA GLU A 73 -6.81 20.34 -3.97
C GLU A 73 -5.53 20.51 -4.82
N LEU A 74 -4.89 19.40 -5.24
CA LEU A 74 -3.71 19.44 -6.10
C LEU A 74 -4.02 19.99 -7.50
N LEU A 75 -5.16 19.62 -8.08
CA LEU A 75 -5.62 20.13 -9.38
C LEU A 75 -5.81 21.65 -9.34
N ASP A 76 -6.21 22.20 -8.20
CA ASP A 76 -6.43 23.64 -8.01
C ASP A 76 -5.12 24.43 -7.82
N ILE A 77 -3.97 23.76 -7.69
CA ILE A 77 -2.64 24.41 -7.60
C ILE A 77 -2.07 24.60 -9.02
N PRO A 78 -1.99 25.84 -9.53
CA PRO A 78 -1.36 26.10 -10.82
C PRO A 78 0.14 25.76 -10.75
N GLY A 79 0.62 25.00 -11.73
CA GLY A 79 2.06 24.70 -11.85
C GLY A 79 2.58 23.63 -10.89
N ALA A 80 1.71 22.81 -10.29
CA ALA A 80 2.18 21.63 -9.55
C ALA A 80 3.12 20.77 -10.43
N PRO A 81 4.27 20.32 -9.90
CA PRO A 81 5.30 19.67 -10.70
C PRO A 81 4.82 18.35 -11.34
N LEU A 82 3.81 17.71 -10.78
CA LEU A 82 3.17 16.53 -11.37
C LEU A 82 2.70 16.77 -12.81
N PHE A 83 2.22 17.97 -13.14
CA PHE A 83 1.68 18.28 -14.48
C PHE A 83 2.74 18.38 -15.57
N GLN A 84 4.03 18.27 -15.23
CA GLN A 84 5.10 18.08 -16.21
C GLN A 84 5.17 16.64 -16.72
N LEU A 85 4.60 15.68 -15.98
CA LEU A 85 4.61 14.24 -16.30
C LEU A 85 3.23 13.71 -16.70
N VAL A 86 2.17 14.32 -16.21
CA VAL A 86 0.80 13.79 -16.31
C VAL A 86 -0.15 14.85 -16.81
N ASP A 87 -1.03 14.48 -17.74
CA ASP A 87 -2.10 15.35 -18.22
C ASP A 87 -3.10 15.66 -17.09
N ARG A 88 -3.31 16.96 -16.85
CA ARG A 88 -4.26 17.45 -15.87
C ARG A 88 -5.70 17.02 -16.19
N ALA A 89 -6.08 16.96 -17.48
CA ALA A 89 -7.41 16.52 -17.89
C ALA A 89 -7.67 15.05 -17.54
N ALA A 90 -6.69 14.17 -17.76
CA ALA A 90 -6.79 12.77 -17.38
C ALA A 90 -6.96 12.57 -15.87
N LEU A 91 -6.33 13.40 -15.04
CA LEU A 91 -6.51 13.37 -13.58
C LEU A 91 -7.90 13.87 -13.14
N MET A 92 -8.50 14.80 -13.88
CA MET A 92 -9.89 15.22 -13.66
C MET A 92 -10.87 14.10 -14.03
N GLU A 93 -10.64 13.41 -15.15
CA GLU A 93 -11.42 12.24 -15.53
C GLU A 93 -11.32 11.13 -14.49
N LEU A 94 -10.13 10.89 -13.92
CA LEU A 94 -9.92 9.91 -12.86
C LEU A 94 -10.75 10.19 -11.60
N LEU A 95 -11.02 11.46 -11.27
CA LEU A 95 -11.91 11.83 -10.15
C LEU A 95 -13.38 11.51 -10.43
N GLN A 96 -13.79 11.57 -11.70
CA GLN A 96 -15.15 11.28 -12.15
C GLN A 96 -15.34 9.81 -12.54
N ALA A 97 -14.24 9.08 -12.75
CA ALA A 97 -14.23 7.72 -13.20
C ALA A 97 -15.02 6.81 -12.25
N ARG A 98 -16.06 6.18 -12.81
CA ARG A 98 -16.78 5.07 -12.20
C ARG A 98 -16.24 3.72 -12.68
N THR A 99 -15.17 3.74 -13.49
CA THR A 99 -14.67 2.56 -14.17
C THR A 99 -14.05 1.57 -13.19
N GLU A 100 -14.46 0.31 -13.35
CA GLU A 100 -13.96 -0.82 -12.57
C GLU A 100 -12.60 -1.32 -13.07
N THR A 101 -12.19 -0.91 -14.27
CA THR A 101 -10.96 -1.38 -14.93
C THR A 101 -9.73 -0.69 -14.31
N PRO A 102 -8.87 -1.41 -13.56
CA PRO A 102 -7.76 -0.81 -12.85
C PRO A 102 -6.57 -0.55 -13.79
N TRP A 103 -5.75 0.47 -13.48
CA TRP A 103 -4.65 0.94 -14.34
C TRP A 103 -3.46 -0.04 -14.40
N TYR A 104 -3.36 -0.98 -13.45
CA TYR A 104 -2.34 -2.02 -13.40
C TYR A 104 -2.95 -3.36 -12.99
N GLY A 105 -3.49 -4.09 -13.97
CA GLY A 105 -4.18 -5.36 -13.74
C GLY A 105 -5.29 -5.22 -12.71
N GLN A 106 -5.34 -6.12 -11.71
CA GLN A 106 -6.32 -6.04 -10.60
C GLN A 106 -5.85 -5.19 -9.40
N LEU A 107 -4.70 -4.50 -9.49
CA LEU A 107 -4.01 -3.96 -8.30
C LEU A 107 -4.25 -2.47 -8.08
N MET A 108 -4.28 -1.67 -9.16
CA MET A 108 -4.37 -0.21 -9.08
C MET A 108 -5.79 0.27 -9.39
N THR A 109 -6.71 0.05 -8.46
CA THR A 109 -8.07 0.63 -8.55
C THR A 109 -8.01 2.14 -8.28
N VAL A 110 -9.11 2.86 -8.56
CA VAL A 110 -9.17 4.34 -8.51
C VAL A 110 -8.51 4.96 -7.26
N PRO A 111 -8.80 4.51 -6.01
CA PRO A 111 -8.17 5.09 -4.83
C PRO A 111 -6.63 4.99 -4.81
N GLN A 112 -6.07 3.87 -5.28
CA GLN A 112 -4.63 3.62 -5.31
C GLN A 112 -3.97 4.44 -6.41
N THR A 113 -4.62 4.54 -7.57
CA THR A 113 -4.14 5.37 -8.68
C THR A 113 -4.06 6.83 -8.27
N ILE A 114 -5.09 7.35 -7.60
CA ILE A 114 -5.07 8.71 -7.05
C ILE A 114 -3.93 8.87 -6.03
N ALA A 115 -3.83 7.93 -5.08
CA ALA A 115 -2.80 7.98 -4.04
C ALA A 115 -1.38 7.92 -4.61
N TYR A 116 -1.17 7.20 -5.71
CA TYR A 116 0.11 7.12 -6.40
C TYR A 116 0.50 8.48 -6.98
N PHE A 117 -0.39 9.15 -7.72
CA PHE A 117 -0.10 10.47 -8.27
C PHE A 117 0.16 11.53 -7.20
N LEU A 118 -0.58 11.49 -6.09
CA LEU A 118 -0.30 12.35 -4.92
C LEU A 118 1.09 12.10 -4.35
N GLN A 119 1.53 10.84 -4.25
CA GLN A 119 2.87 10.48 -3.79
C GLN A 119 3.95 10.92 -4.77
N VAL A 120 3.73 10.79 -6.08
CA VAL A 120 4.65 11.28 -7.11
C VAL A 120 4.80 12.79 -6.99
N ASN A 121 3.69 13.54 -6.90
CA ASN A 121 3.77 14.99 -6.70
C ASN A 121 4.55 15.36 -5.43
N HIS A 122 4.23 14.72 -4.30
CA HIS A 122 4.93 14.95 -3.05
C HIS A 122 6.43 14.65 -3.16
N TRP A 123 6.80 13.58 -3.86
CA TRP A 123 8.20 13.22 -4.10
C TRP A 123 8.93 14.28 -4.95
N LEU A 124 8.30 14.75 -6.03
CA LEU A 124 8.84 15.81 -6.87
C LEU A 124 9.08 17.10 -6.06
N GLU A 125 8.11 17.51 -5.24
CA GLU A 125 8.23 18.68 -4.37
C GLU A 125 9.30 18.51 -3.30
N ARG A 126 9.27 17.37 -2.60
CA ARG A 126 10.17 17.10 -1.47
C ARG A 126 11.63 17.07 -1.89
N TYR A 127 11.92 16.47 -3.04
CA TYR A 127 13.29 16.36 -3.54
C TYR A 127 13.65 17.42 -4.58
N ARG A 128 12.73 18.37 -4.85
CA ARG A 128 12.92 19.47 -5.82
C ARG A 128 13.43 18.99 -7.17
N ILE A 129 12.82 17.91 -7.65
CA ILE A 129 13.23 17.25 -8.87
C ILE A 129 12.93 18.16 -10.04
N ARG A 130 13.95 18.35 -10.89
CA ARG A 130 13.82 19.11 -12.13
C ARG A 130 13.68 18.12 -13.27
N LEU A 131 12.58 18.22 -13.98
CA LEU A 131 12.36 17.50 -15.22
C LEU A 131 12.83 18.46 -16.31
N GLY A 132 13.90 18.05 -17.00
CA GLY A 132 14.59 18.86 -18.01
C GLY A 132 13.87 18.87 -19.34
#